data_AF-A0A0Q4MRY0-F1
#
_entry.id   AF-A0A0Q4MRY0-F1
#
_cell.length_a   1.000
_cell.length_b   1.000
_cell.length_c   1.000
_cell.angle_alpha   90.00
_cell.angle_beta   90.00
_cell.angle_gamma   90.00
#
_symmetry.space_group_name_H-M   'P 1'
#
loop_
_entity.id
_entity.type
_entity.pdbx_description
1 polymer ?
#
loop_
_entity_poly.entity_id
_entity_poly.type
_entity_poly.pdbx_seq_one_letter_code
_entity_poly.pdbx_strand_id
1 'polypeptide(L)'
;MSHKEIVDLHFALHTEIKELYKPKKHPERINDVKLLCEKSVAISAIVINSLKKKHRAEADEYARLFGKLSPLKFSYPAHAPANTLCAILRKQGDSSQADYIERKMTSEGWGTGRYVDLLDL
;
A
#
# COMPACT_ATOMS: atom_id res chain seq x y z
N MET A 1 12.85 -12.36 3.84
CA MET A 1 12.31 -11.59 2.70
C MET A 1 13.08 -10.29 2.53
N SER A 2 13.56 -10.03 1.33
CA SER A 2 14.13 -8.75 0.90
C SER A 2 13.04 -7.68 0.75
N HIS A 3 13.44 -6.40 0.74
CA HIS A 3 12.50 -5.30 0.49
C HIS A 3 11.81 -5.43 -0.89
N LYS A 4 12.50 -6.02 -1.89
CA LYS A 4 11.93 -6.30 -3.20
C LYS A 4 10.81 -7.32 -3.11
N GLU A 5 11.04 -8.46 -2.44
CA GLU A 5 10.00 -9.49 -2.24
C GLU A 5 8.77 -8.95 -1.50
N ILE A 6 8.97 -8.07 -0.50
CA ILE A 6 7.86 -7.42 0.22
C ILE A 6 7.03 -6.53 -0.73
N VAL A 7 7.69 -5.72 -1.55
CA VAL A 7 7.03 -4.83 -2.51
C VAL A 7 6.33 -5.63 -3.61
N ASP A 8 6.95 -6.68 -4.11
CA ASP A 8 6.37 -7.56 -5.14
C ASP A 8 5.12 -8.29 -4.60
N LEU A 9 5.18 -8.80 -3.37
CA LEU A 9 4.03 -9.39 -2.69
C LEU A 9 2.88 -8.39 -2.53
N HIS A 10 3.18 -7.14 -2.15
CA HIS A 10 2.17 -6.08 -2.03
C HIS A 10 1.44 -5.84 -3.35
N PHE A 11 2.17 -5.74 -4.46
CA PHE A 11 1.55 -5.54 -5.78
C PHE A 11 0.81 -6.79 -6.29
N ALA A 12 1.29 -7.99 -5.97
CA ALA A 12 0.59 -9.24 -6.28
C ALA A 12 -0.78 -9.28 -5.57
N LEU A 13 -0.82 -8.96 -4.27
CA LEU A 13 -2.06 -8.87 -3.50
C LEU A 13 -3.02 -7.84 -4.08
N HIS A 14 -2.53 -6.65 -4.47
CA HIS A 14 -3.37 -5.63 -5.11
C HIS A 14 -4.03 -6.15 -6.40
N THR A 15 -3.27 -6.88 -7.20
CA THR A 15 -3.74 -7.45 -8.47
C THR A 15 -4.83 -8.49 -8.22
N GLU A 16 -4.61 -9.41 -7.28
CA GLU A 16 -5.57 -10.45 -6.92
C GLU A 16 -6.87 -9.86 -6.35
N ILE A 17 -6.76 -8.88 -5.44
CA ILE A 17 -7.92 -8.18 -4.88
C ILE A 17 -8.74 -7.50 -5.98
N LYS A 18 -8.07 -6.84 -6.93
CA LYS A 18 -8.74 -6.16 -8.05
C LYS A 18 -9.49 -7.14 -8.94
N GLU A 19 -8.94 -8.33 -9.18
CA GLU A 19 -9.60 -9.36 -10.00
C GLU A 19 -10.80 -9.99 -9.31
N LEU A 20 -10.72 -10.20 -8.00
CA LEU A 20 -11.78 -10.79 -7.19
C LEU A 20 -12.89 -9.80 -6.84
N TYR A 21 -12.56 -8.52 -6.65
CA TYR A 21 -13.52 -7.49 -6.27
C TYR A 21 -14.39 -7.03 -7.44
N LYS A 22 -15.33 -7.88 -7.82
CA LYS A 22 -16.39 -7.62 -8.81
C LYS A 22 -17.76 -7.84 -8.15
N PRO A 23 -18.17 -6.98 -7.19
CA PRO A 23 -19.31 -7.25 -6.30
C PRO A 23 -20.65 -7.41 -7.02
N LYS A 24 -20.81 -6.84 -8.22
CA LYS A 24 -22.01 -7.03 -9.06
C LYS A 24 -22.06 -8.40 -9.74
N LYS A 25 -20.90 -9.03 -9.97
CA LYS A 25 -20.77 -10.31 -10.69
C LYS A 25 -20.59 -11.48 -9.72
N HIS A 26 -19.91 -11.25 -8.59
CA HIS A 26 -19.50 -12.29 -7.64
C HIS A 26 -19.70 -11.83 -6.18
N PRO A 27 -20.94 -11.62 -5.71
CA PRO A 27 -21.19 -11.23 -4.33
C PRO A 27 -20.70 -12.28 -3.31
N GLU A 28 -20.62 -13.55 -3.70
CA GLU A 28 -20.14 -14.67 -2.87
C GLU A 28 -18.67 -14.53 -2.45
N ARG A 29 -17.86 -13.81 -3.24
CA ARG A 29 -16.41 -13.65 -3.01
C ARG A 29 -16.06 -12.50 -2.06
N ILE A 30 -17.06 -11.82 -1.50
CA ILE A 30 -16.83 -10.61 -0.70
C ILE A 30 -15.97 -10.88 0.55
N ASN A 31 -16.12 -12.06 1.16
CA ASN A 31 -15.34 -12.45 2.32
C ASN A 31 -13.89 -12.76 1.96
N ASP A 32 -13.64 -13.39 0.81
CA ASP A 32 -12.27 -13.64 0.32
C ASP A 32 -11.55 -12.32 0.02
N VAL A 33 -12.26 -11.38 -0.62
CA VAL A 33 -11.75 -10.02 -0.86
C VAL A 33 -11.44 -9.32 0.46
N LYS A 34 -12.34 -9.40 1.44
CA LYS A 34 -12.14 -8.81 2.78
C LYS A 34 -10.87 -9.35 3.42
N LEU A 35 -10.69 -10.68 3.44
CA LEU A 35 -9.51 -11.33 4.01
C LEU A 35 -8.21 -10.92 3.31
N LEU A 36 -8.21 -10.84 1.99
CA LEU A 36 -7.05 -10.37 1.23
C LEU A 36 -6.71 -8.90 1.52
N CYS A 37 -7.74 -8.05 1.65
CA CYS A 37 -7.52 -6.66 2.03
C CYS A 37 -6.97 -6.54 3.46
N GLU A 38 -7.46 -7.35 4.41
CA GLU A 38 -6.95 -7.40 5.77
C GLU A 38 -5.47 -7.81 5.80
N LYS A 39 -5.08 -8.85 5.04
CA LYS A 39 -3.67 -9.25 4.88
C LYS A 39 -2.82 -8.13 4.30
N SER A 40 -3.33 -7.41 3.30
CA SER A 40 -2.65 -6.27 2.68
C SER A 40 -2.44 -5.13 3.69
N VAL A 41 -3.46 -4.79 4.50
CA VAL A 41 -3.35 -3.79 5.57
C VAL A 41 -2.42 -4.23 6.70
N ALA A 42 -2.38 -5.52 7.04
CA ALA A 42 -1.51 -6.04 8.09
C ALA A 42 -0.02 -5.83 7.76
N ILE A 43 0.36 -5.92 6.48
CA ILE A 43 1.74 -5.74 6.05
C ILE A 43 2.08 -4.30 5.63
N SER A 44 1.15 -3.35 5.69
CA SER A 44 1.34 -2.02 5.10
C SER A 44 2.53 -1.25 5.71
N ALA A 45 2.80 -1.39 7.00
CA ALA A 45 3.95 -0.74 7.66
C ALA A 45 5.30 -1.25 7.13
N ILE A 46 5.44 -2.57 6.92
CA ILE A 46 6.68 -3.14 6.37
C ILE A 46 6.83 -2.84 4.88
N VAL A 47 5.71 -2.72 4.17
CA VAL A 47 5.69 -2.34 2.76
C VAL A 47 6.14 -0.90 2.57
N ILE A 48 5.62 0.06 3.35
CA ILE A 48 6.01 1.47 3.17
C ILE A 48 7.51 1.68 3.43
N ASN A 49 8.06 1.00 4.43
CA ASN A 49 9.50 1.00 4.70
C ASN A 49 10.29 0.35 3.56
N SER A 50 9.76 -0.72 2.96
CA SER A 50 10.39 -1.38 1.81
C SER A 50 10.34 -0.53 0.54
N LEU A 51 9.27 0.23 0.33
CA LEU A 51 9.13 1.19 -0.77
C LEU A 51 10.14 2.34 -0.65
N LYS A 52 10.35 2.88 0.56
CA LYS A 52 11.39 3.88 0.83
C LYS A 52 12.79 3.37 0.51
N LYS A 53 13.12 2.15 0.96
CA LYS A 53 14.40 1.49 0.64
C LYS A 53 14.58 1.26 -0.86
N LYS A 54 13.54 0.82 -1.55
CA LYS A 54 13.53 0.67 -3.01
C LYS A 54 13.80 2.01 -3.70
N HIS A 55 13.12 3.06 -3.30
CA HIS A 55 13.31 4.41 -3.85
C HIS A 55 14.74 4.92 -3.66
N ARG A 56 15.33 4.70 -2.48
CA ARG A 56 16.73 5.05 -2.22
C ARG A 56 17.70 4.29 -3.11
N ALA A 57 17.51 2.98 -3.24
CA ALA A 57 18.34 2.15 -4.12
C ALA A 57 18.26 2.59 -5.59
N GLU A 58 17.06 2.93 -6.08
CA GLU A 58 16.83 3.47 -7.43
C GLU A 58 17.55 4.81 -7.63
N ALA A 59 17.51 5.70 -6.63
CA ALA A 59 18.21 6.98 -6.70
C ALA A 59 19.74 6.84 -6.68
N ASP A 60 20.27 5.93 -5.87
CA ASP A 60 21.71 5.64 -5.81
C ASP A 60 22.20 4.97 -7.12
N GLU A 61 21.38 4.12 -7.74
CA GLU A 61 21.66 3.56 -9.06
C GLU A 61 21.68 4.63 -10.15
N TYR A 62 20.69 5.52 -10.16
CA TYR A 62 20.65 6.63 -11.10
C TYR A 62 21.87 7.56 -10.93
N ALA A 63 22.28 7.85 -9.69
CA ALA A 63 23.47 8.64 -9.42
C ALA A 63 24.75 7.98 -9.96
N ARG A 64 24.87 6.66 -9.83
CA ARG A 64 26.01 5.91 -10.40
C ARG A 64 26.05 5.97 -11.92
N LEU A 65 24.90 5.94 -12.60
CA LEU A 65 24.82 5.93 -14.06
C LEU A 65 24.93 7.32 -14.68
N PHE A 66 24.41 8.36 -14.01
CA PHE A 66 24.23 9.69 -14.61
C PHE A 66 24.91 10.82 -13.84
N GLY A 67 25.61 10.52 -12.73
CA GLY A 67 26.36 11.50 -11.94
C GLY A 67 25.51 12.50 -11.15
N LYS A 68 24.19 12.26 -11.03
CA LYS A 68 23.28 13.13 -10.27
C LYS A 68 22.24 12.32 -9.51
N LEU A 69 21.83 12.81 -8.35
CA LEU A 69 20.84 12.15 -7.51
C LEU A 69 19.42 12.38 -8.05
N SER A 70 18.69 11.30 -8.36
CA SER A 70 17.31 11.36 -8.82
C SER A 70 16.66 9.98 -8.76
N PRO A 71 15.38 9.83 -8.38
CA PRO A 71 14.47 10.87 -7.90
C PRO A 71 14.83 11.39 -6.50
N LEU A 72 14.52 12.67 -6.23
CA LEU A 72 14.87 13.35 -4.96
C LEU A 72 13.79 13.26 -3.88
N LYS A 73 12.58 12.83 -4.24
CA LYS A 73 11.42 12.84 -3.34
C LYS A 73 10.68 11.53 -3.38
N PHE A 74 10.49 10.93 -2.22
CA PHE A 74 9.59 9.80 -2.06
C PHE A 74 8.18 10.31 -1.79
N SER A 75 7.25 9.98 -2.68
CA SER A 75 5.82 10.30 -2.50
C SER A 75 5.10 9.11 -1.89
N TYR A 76 4.34 9.33 -0.81
CA TYR A 76 3.57 8.26 -0.20
C TYR A 76 2.40 7.86 -1.12
N PRO A 77 2.28 6.58 -1.49
CA PRO A 77 1.24 6.12 -2.41
C PRO A 77 -0.13 5.99 -1.71
N ALA A 78 -1.19 5.88 -2.52
CA ALA A 78 -2.50 5.45 -2.05
C ALA A 78 -2.53 3.94 -1.80
N HIS A 79 -3.45 3.48 -0.93
CA HIS A 79 -3.60 2.06 -0.59
C HIS A 79 -5.01 1.55 -0.94
N ALA A 80 -5.22 1.19 -2.21
CA ALA A 80 -6.55 0.80 -2.71
C ALA A 80 -7.23 -0.34 -1.92
N PRO A 81 -6.55 -1.42 -1.47
CA PRO A 81 -7.17 -2.44 -0.64
C PRO A 81 -7.73 -1.95 0.69
N ALA A 82 -7.10 -0.93 1.29
CA ALA A 82 -7.58 -0.37 2.55
C ALA A 82 -8.91 0.36 2.31
N ASN A 83 -8.98 1.15 1.23
CA ASN A 83 -10.22 1.84 0.84
C ASN A 83 -11.35 0.84 0.55
N THR A 84 -11.05 -0.26 -0.15
CA THR A 84 -12.02 -1.34 -0.40
C THR A 84 -12.48 -1.99 0.90
N LEU A 85 -11.56 -2.31 1.82
CA LEU A 85 -11.90 -2.89 3.12
C LEU A 85 -12.80 -1.97 3.94
N CYS A 86 -12.48 -0.68 4.03
CA CYS A 86 -13.32 0.29 4.73
C CYS A 86 -14.72 0.38 4.12
N ALA A 87 -14.84 0.35 2.79
CA ALA A 87 -16.14 0.33 2.13
C ALA A 87 -16.95 -0.94 2.42
N ILE A 88 -16.29 -2.11 2.52
CA ILE A 88 -16.94 -3.37 2.90
C ILE A 88 -17.40 -3.31 4.36
N LEU A 89 -16.54 -2.90 5.28
CA LEU A 89 -16.83 -2.83 6.72
C LEU A 89 -17.99 -1.89 7.01
N ARG A 90 -18.01 -0.70 6.40
CA ARG A 90 -19.12 0.26 6.54
C ARG A 90 -20.45 -0.31 6.05
N LYS A 91 -20.45 -1.07 4.94
CA LYS A 91 -21.66 -1.76 4.45
C LYS A 91 -22.13 -2.87 5.41
N GLN A 92 -21.21 -3.48 6.15
CA GLN A 92 -21.50 -4.49 7.17
C GLN A 92 -21.87 -3.87 8.53
N GLY A 93 -21.88 -2.54 8.65
CA GLY A 93 -22.18 -1.83 9.90
C GLY A 93 -20.97 -1.67 10.84
N ASP A 94 -19.79 -2.12 10.45
CA ASP A 94 -18.56 -2.01 11.26
C ASP A 94 -17.76 -0.75 10.93
N SER A 95 -18.37 0.41 11.17
CA SER A 95 -17.72 1.71 10.95
C SER A 95 -16.52 1.92 11.87
N SER A 96 -16.55 1.34 13.08
CA SER A 96 -15.47 1.50 14.07
C SER A 96 -14.14 0.92 13.57
N GLN A 97 -14.19 -0.26 12.96
CA GLN A 97 -13.01 -0.91 12.38
C GLN A 97 -12.53 -0.18 11.12
N ALA A 98 -13.46 0.33 10.30
CA ALA A 98 -13.10 1.14 9.13
C ALA A 98 -12.31 2.39 9.53
N ASP A 99 -12.77 3.10 10.58
CA ASP A 99 -12.09 4.31 11.05
C ASP A 99 -10.74 3.99 11.70
N TYR A 100 -10.62 2.86 12.38
CA TYR A 100 -9.32 2.37 12.87
C TYR A 100 -8.33 2.15 11.72
N ILE A 101 -8.76 1.48 10.65
CA ILE A 101 -7.92 1.23 9.47
C ILE A 101 -7.50 2.55 8.83
N GLU A 102 -8.42 3.49 8.62
CA GLU A 102 -8.08 4.79 8.02
C GLU A 102 -7.05 5.57 8.84
N ARG A 103 -7.19 5.58 10.18
CA ARG A 103 -6.20 6.19 11.08
C ARG A 103 -4.84 5.52 10.96
N LYS A 104 -4.80 4.18 10.95
CA LYS A 104 -3.57 3.41 10.77
C LYS A 104 -2.89 3.77 9.44
N MET A 105 -3.62 3.70 8.34
CA MET A 105 -3.08 4.01 7.00
C MET A 105 -2.55 5.44 6.92
N THR A 106 -3.29 6.40 7.48
CA THR A 106 -2.86 7.80 7.57
C THR A 106 -1.58 7.96 8.39
N SER A 107 -1.48 7.29 9.54
CA SER A 107 -0.30 7.36 10.42
C SER A 107 0.97 6.83 9.76
N GLU A 108 0.85 5.81 8.92
CA GLU A 108 1.94 5.24 8.11
C GLU A 108 2.24 6.06 6.84
N GLY A 109 1.42 7.08 6.54
CA GLY A 109 1.59 7.99 5.41
C GLY A 109 0.80 7.65 4.15
N TRP A 110 0.15 6.49 4.10
CA TRP A 110 -0.64 6.07 2.93
C TRP A 110 -1.75 7.06 2.59
N GLY A 111 -1.88 7.41 1.31
CA GLY A 111 -2.93 8.27 0.79
C GLY A 111 -2.88 9.73 1.26
N THR A 112 -1.85 10.13 2.01
CA THR A 112 -1.77 11.49 2.57
C THR A 112 -1.30 12.55 1.57
N GLY A 113 -0.79 12.15 0.40
CA GLY A 113 -0.16 13.06 -0.56
C GLY A 113 1.14 13.70 -0.07
N ARG A 114 1.61 13.31 1.13
CA ARG A 114 2.89 13.75 1.68
C ARG A 114 4.03 13.20 0.82
N TYR A 115 5.14 13.91 0.89
CA TYR A 115 6.43 13.45 0.38
C TYR A 115 7.50 13.67 1.46
N VAL A 116 8.60 12.95 1.31
CA VAL A 116 9.82 13.16 2.09
C VAL A 116 10.99 13.25 1.13
N ASP A 117 11.95 14.13 1.46
CA ASP A 117 13.15 14.27 0.65
C ASP A 117 14.04 13.04 0.82
N LEU A 118 14.80 12.69 -0.21
CA LEU A 118 15.64 11.49 -0.24
C LEU A 118 16.70 11.48 0.88
N LEU A 119 17.11 12.66 1.32
CA LEU A 119 18.07 12.84 2.41
C LEU A 119 17.45 12.50 3.78
N ASP A 120 16.12 12.52 3.88
CA ASP A 120 15.35 12.21 5.08
C ASP A 120 14.79 10.77 5.08
N LEU A 121 15.15 9.96 4.07
CA LEU A 121 14.76 8.56 3.92
C LEU A 121 15.68 7.58 4.65
#